data_AF-A0A7C5Q7A4-F1
#
_entry.id   AF-A0A7C5Q7A4-F1
#
_cell.length_a   1.000
_cell.length_b   1.000
_cell.length_c   1.000
_cell.angle_alpha   90.00
_cell.angle_beta   90.00
_cell.angle_gamma   90.00
#
_symmetry.space_group_name_H-M   'P 1'
#
loop_
_entity.id
_entity.type
_entity.pdbx_description
1 polymer ?
#
loop_
_entity_poly.entity_id
_entity_poly.type
_entity_poly.pdbx_seq_one_letter_code
_entity_poly.pdbx_strand_id
1 'polypeptide(L)'
;MTVPQQCSMVTLPVFRCKHTIPILSAMRGSALRFSELERRLSVKPSVLVRKLWLLQREGLVRADGWKYMLTETGEQITRLLTPIVSEVSPQALAEVLKCKWSKEILTSLLKGPRYSVELVNGLDGLSWKVASERLRKLQKHGLVAKTVQAETTPVRVVYSLTRKGKLLAWWLLSAGLTVQPQTIYKTL
;
A
#
# COMPACT_ATOMS: atom_id res chain seq x y z
N MET A 1 9.81 25.00 -24.93
CA MET A 1 10.04 24.78 -23.48
C MET A 1 9.14 23.65 -23.06
N THR A 2 9.65 22.42 -23.13
CA THR A 2 8.89 21.20 -22.93
C THR A 2 8.80 20.94 -21.43
N VAL A 3 7.59 21.04 -20.88
CA VAL A 3 7.29 20.57 -19.52
C VAL A 3 7.66 19.09 -19.49
N PRO A 4 8.53 18.62 -18.58
CA PRO A 4 8.79 17.19 -18.48
C PRO A 4 7.45 16.53 -18.13
N GLN A 5 7.01 15.62 -19.01
CA GLN A 5 5.85 14.79 -18.78
C GLN A 5 5.94 14.26 -17.34
N GLN A 6 4.93 14.56 -16.52
CA GLN A 6 4.70 13.85 -15.27
C GLN A 6 4.46 12.39 -15.65
N CYS A 7 5.57 11.66 -15.76
CA CYS A 7 5.57 10.22 -15.84
C CYS A 7 4.83 9.79 -14.58
N SER A 8 3.67 9.16 -14.76
CA SER A 8 2.87 8.61 -13.68
C SER A 8 3.63 7.41 -13.10
N MET A 9 4.72 7.69 -12.38
CA MET A 9 5.72 6.73 -11.88
C MET A 9 5.10 5.63 -11.00
N VAL A 10 3.86 5.83 -10.55
CA VAL A 10 3.16 4.90 -9.64
C VAL A 10 2.06 4.06 -10.33
N THR A 11 1.92 4.19 -11.66
CA THR A 11 1.07 3.30 -12.47
C THR A 11 1.78 2.00 -12.86
N LEU A 12 3.02 1.81 -12.42
CA LEU A 12 3.80 0.61 -12.73
C LEU A 12 3.08 -0.64 -12.19
N PRO A 13 2.91 -1.70 -13.01
CA PRO A 13 2.37 -3.00 -12.58
C PRO A 13 3.06 -3.56 -11.34
N VAL A 14 4.29 -3.11 -11.09
CA VAL A 14 5.16 -3.49 -9.98
C VAL A 14 4.51 -3.30 -8.60
N PHE A 15 3.64 -2.31 -8.41
CA PHE A 15 2.98 -2.04 -7.12
C PHE A 15 1.82 -2.99 -6.79
N ARG A 16 1.44 -3.87 -7.72
CA ARG A 16 0.40 -4.91 -7.49
C ARG A 16 0.92 -6.11 -6.70
N CYS A 17 2.22 -6.18 -6.41
CA CYS A 17 2.81 -7.31 -5.68
C CYS A 17 3.15 -6.98 -4.23
N LYS A 18 2.82 -7.91 -3.33
CA LYS A 18 3.11 -7.83 -1.88
C LYS A 18 4.59 -7.66 -1.51
N HIS A 19 5.52 -8.02 -2.42
CA HIS A 19 6.94 -8.13 -2.11
C HIS A 19 7.81 -7.07 -2.78
N THR A 20 7.29 -6.35 -3.78
CA THR A 20 8.05 -5.31 -4.48
C THR A 20 8.59 -4.26 -3.52
N ILE A 21 7.71 -3.64 -2.73
CA ILE A 21 8.10 -2.56 -1.81
C ILE A 21 9.04 -3.07 -0.71
N PRO A 22 8.78 -4.22 -0.05
CA PRO A 22 9.76 -4.81 0.86
C PRO A 22 11.14 -5.02 0.24
N ILE A 23 11.22 -5.58 -0.97
CA ILE A 23 12.49 -5.83 -1.67
C ILE A 23 13.21 -4.51 -1.94
N LEU A 24 12.54 -3.54 -2.57
CA LEU A 24 13.14 -2.25 -2.89
C LEU A 24 13.61 -1.52 -1.62
N SER A 25 12.78 -1.51 -0.57
CA SER A 25 13.11 -0.89 0.71
C SER A 25 14.31 -1.55 1.39
N ALA A 26 14.44 -2.88 1.29
CA ALA A 26 15.55 -3.63 1.88
C ALA A 26 16.88 -3.40 1.16
N MET A 27 16.85 -3.13 -0.14
CA MET A 27 18.01 -2.87 -1.00
C MET A 27 18.46 -1.41 -1.02
N ARG A 28 17.77 -0.53 -0.29
CA ARG A 28 18.06 0.91 -0.26
C ARG A 28 19.51 1.16 0.15
N GLY A 29 20.25 1.85 -0.71
CA GLY A 29 21.62 2.30 -0.43
C GLY A 29 22.65 1.18 -0.24
N SER A 30 22.35 -0.08 -0.58
CA SER A 30 23.32 -1.17 -0.46
C SER A 30 23.08 -2.33 -1.44
N ALA A 31 24.19 -2.89 -1.93
CA ALA A 31 24.17 -4.10 -2.75
C ALA A 31 24.07 -5.34 -1.86
N LEU A 32 23.07 -6.19 -2.07
CA LEU A 32 22.77 -7.35 -1.22
C LEU A 32 22.93 -8.67 -1.97
N ARG A 33 23.47 -9.69 -1.28
CA ARG A 33 23.48 -11.07 -1.78
C ARG A 33 22.08 -11.69 -1.72
N PHE A 34 21.84 -12.73 -2.52
CA PHE A 34 20.57 -13.46 -2.51
C PHE A 34 20.18 -13.96 -1.10
N SER A 35 21.11 -14.62 -0.41
CA SER A 35 20.90 -15.14 0.94
C SER A 35 20.59 -14.04 1.97
N GLU A 36 21.16 -12.85 1.79
CA GLU A 36 20.88 -11.70 2.66
C GLU A 36 19.45 -11.18 2.44
N LEU A 37 19.01 -11.08 1.18
CA LEU A 37 17.64 -10.70 0.83
C LEU A 37 16.62 -11.70 1.38
N GLU A 38 16.90 -12.99 1.23
CA GLU A 38 16.04 -14.05 1.74
C GLU A 38 15.84 -13.94 3.25
N ARG A 39 16.95 -13.80 3.99
CA ARG A 39 16.96 -13.67 5.45
C ARG A 39 16.26 -12.41 5.92
N ARG A 40 16.52 -11.26 5.29
CA ARG A 40 15.93 -9.96 5.69
C ARG A 40 14.42 -9.91 5.46
N LEU A 41 13.94 -10.52 4.37
CA LEU A 41 12.54 -10.45 3.97
C LEU A 41 11.69 -11.60 4.52
N SER A 42 12.33 -12.67 5.02
CA SER A 42 11.68 -13.91 5.42
C SER A 42 10.76 -14.47 4.33
N VAL A 43 11.26 -14.51 3.09
CA VAL A 43 10.52 -14.96 1.89
C VAL A 43 11.17 -16.21 1.32
N LYS A 44 10.35 -17.19 0.91
CA LYS A 44 10.83 -18.43 0.27
C LYS A 44 11.73 -18.12 -0.95
N PRO A 45 12.82 -18.88 -1.18
CA PRO A 45 13.74 -18.68 -2.31
C PRO A 45 13.03 -18.60 -3.66
N SER A 46 12.12 -19.54 -3.94
CA SER A 46 11.40 -19.61 -5.23
C SER A 46 10.58 -18.36 -5.53
N VAL A 47 10.02 -17.74 -4.48
CA VAL A 47 9.28 -16.48 -4.61
C VAL A 47 10.24 -15.32 -4.83
N LEU A 48 11.36 -15.29 -4.10
CA LEU A 48 12.37 -14.24 -4.23
C LEU A 48 13.01 -14.24 -5.63
N VAL A 49 13.40 -15.41 -6.15
CA VAL A 49 13.96 -15.57 -7.51
C VAL A 49 12.99 -15.00 -8.55
N ARG A 50 11.72 -15.42 -8.52
CA ARG A 50 10.70 -14.94 -9.47
C ARG A 50 10.49 -13.44 -9.38
N LYS A 51 10.61 -12.86 -8.18
CA LYS A 51 10.45 -11.42 -7.97
C LYS A 51 11.66 -10.64 -8.43
N LEU A 52 12.88 -11.08 -8.12
CA LEU A 52 14.10 -10.45 -8.60
C LEU A 52 14.16 -10.46 -10.12
N TRP A 53 13.82 -11.58 -10.76
CA TRP A 53 13.71 -11.66 -12.21
C TRP A 53 12.74 -10.63 -12.79
N LEU A 54 11.54 -10.50 -12.19
CA LEU A 54 10.57 -9.49 -12.62
C LEU A 54 11.13 -8.07 -12.42
N LEU A 55 11.70 -7.76 -11.26
CA LEU A 55 12.24 -6.43 -10.96
C LEU A 55 13.41 -6.06 -11.88
N GLN A 56 14.22 -7.04 -12.29
CA GLN A 56 15.26 -6.85 -13.30
C GLN A 56 14.67 -6.54 -14.67
N ARG A 57 13.64 -7.29 -15.09
CA ARG A 57 12.95 -7.06 -16.37
C ARG A 57 12.27 -5.69 -16.42
N GLU A 58 11.71 -5.23 -15.31
CA GLU A 58 11.11 -3.89 -15.20
C GLU A 58 12.17 -2.78 -14.96
N GLY A 59 13.47 -3.11 -14.98
CA GLY A 59 14.56 -2.15 -14.87
C GLY A 59 14.70 -1.49 -13.50
N LEU A 60 14.19 -2.11 -12.43
CA LEU A 60 14.24 -1.57 -11.04
C LEU A 60 15.41 -2.12 -10.22
N VAL A 61 15.87 -3.32 -10.57
CA VAL A 61 16.98 -4.01 -9.92
C VAL A 61 17.96 -4.44 -10.99
N ARG A 62 19.26 -4.43 -10.69
CA ARG A 62 20.29 -5.07 -11.50
C ARG A 62 21.09 -6.05 -10.66
N ALA A 63 21.63 -7.07 -11.33
CA ALA A 63 22.59 -7.98 -10.74
C ALA A 63 24.01 -7.53 -11.12
N ASP A 64 24.92 -7.61 -10.16
CA ASP A 64 26.34 -7.34 -10.32
C ASP A 64 27.11 -8.46 -9.60
N GLY A 65 27.56 -9.44 -10.39
CA GLY A 65 28.06 -10.72 -9.88
C GLY A 65 27.03 -11.41 -8.97
N TRP A 66 27.41 -11.61 -7.70
CA TRP A 66 26.59 -12.29 -6.69
C TRP A 66 25.71 -11.34 -5.87
N LYS A 67 25.65 -10.05 -6.25
CA LYS A 67 24.90 -9.02 -5.54
C LYS A 67 23.81 -8.45 -6.43
N TYR A 68 22.74 -8.01 -5.77
CA TYR A 68 21.65 -7.26 -6.38
C TYR A 68 21.69 -5.84 -5.85
N MET A 69 21.43 -4.86 -6.72
CA MET A 69 21.35 -3.45 -6.35
C MET A 69 20.23 -2.75 -7.12
N LEU A 70 19.75 -1.64 -6.58
CA LEU A 70 18.78 -0.80 -7.26
C LEU A 70 19.42 -0.15 -8.48
N THR A 71 18.63 0.00 -9.54
CA THR A 71 18.96 0.89 -10.67
C THR A 71 18.61 2.33 -10.30
N GLU A 72 18.92 3.30 -11.17
CA GLU A 72 18.47 4.68 -10.99
C GLU A 72 16.94 4.78 -10.80
N THR A 73 16.16 4.10 -11.65
CA THR A 73 14.70 4.02 -11.51
C THR A 73 14.27 3.39 -10.19
N GLY A 74 14.95 2.31 -9.77
CA GLY A 74 14.70 1.65 -8.48
C GLY A 74 14.97 2.58 -7.28
N GLU A 75 16.05 3.34 -7.33
CA GLU A 75 16.41 4.34 -6.31
C GLU A 75 15.41 5.50 -6.28
N GLN A 76 14.97 6.00 -7.44
CA GLN A 76 13.96 7.06 -7.53
C GLN A 76 12.64 6.65 -6.86
N ILE A 77 12.13 5.45 -7.18
CA ILE A 77 10.93 4.91 -6.51
C ILE A 77 11.17 4.76 -5.01
N THR A 78 12.33 4.22 -4.61
CA THR A 78 12.65 4.02 -3.19
C THR A 78 12.73 5.35 -2.43
N ARG A 79 13.25 6.40 -3.06
CA ARG A 79 13.29 7.76 -2.51
C ARG A 79 11.89 8.34 -2.32
N LEU A 80 10.98 8.14 -3.29
CA LEU A 80 9.57 8.55 -3.17
C LEU A 80 8.84 7.84 -2.02
N LEU A 81 9.18 6.57 -1.77
CA LEU A 81 8.57 5.77 -0.70
C LEU A 81 9.19 6.02 0.68
N THR A 82 10.42 6.56 0.73
CA THR A 82 11.24 6.69 1.95
C THR A 82 10.51 7.38 3.12
N PRO A 83 9.83 8.53 2.94
CA PRO A 83 9.13 9.20 4.05
C PRO A 83 7.97 8.38 4.64
N ILE A 84 7.41 7.45 3.87
CA ILE A 84 6.29 6.60 4.32
C ILE A 84 6.81 5.35 4.99
N VAL A 85 7.84 4.73 4.43
CA VAL A 85 8.37 3.48 4.98
C VAL A 85 9.09 3.65 6.32
N SER A 86 9.40 4.90 6.73
CA SER A 86 9.87 5.21 8.09
C SER A 86 8.77 5.14 9.14
N GLU A 87 7.53 5.46 8.78
CA GLU A 87 6.38 5.46 9.71
C GLU A 87 5.54 4.19 9.60
N VAL A 88 5.44 3.64 8.38
CA VAL A 88 4.59 2.52 8.01
C VAL A 88 5.46 1.38 7.48
N SER A 89 5.27 0.15 7.99
CA SER A 89 6.07 -0.98 7.50
C SER A 89 5.94 -1.17 5.98
N PRO A 90 7.01 -1.56 5.26
CA PRO A 90 6.96 -1.84 3.82
C PRO A 90 5.87 -2.83 3.41
N GLN A 91 5.57 -3.80 4.27
CA GLN A 91 4.52 -4.81 4.06
C GLN A 91 3.13 -4.19 4.14
N ALA A 92 2.89 -3.29 5.10
CA ALA A 92 1.63 -2.56 5.20
C ALA A 92 1.40 -1.68 3.97
N LEU A 93 2.44 -0.95 3.53
CA LEU A 93 2.37 -0.12 2.33
C LEU A 93 2.05 -0.97 1.09
N ALA A 94 2.72 -2.13 0.94
CA ALA A 94 2.45 -3.06 -0.15
C ALA A 94 1.03 -3.65 -0.10
N GLU A 95 0.50 -3.96 1.08
CA GLU A 95 -0.89 -4.43 1.25
C GLU A 95 -1.89 -3.39 0.78
N VAL A 96 -1.64 -2.12 1.08
CA VAL A 96 -2.52 -1.01 0.68
C VAL A 96 -2.42 -0.75 -0.82
N LEU A 97 -1.21 -0.62 -1.38
CA LEU A 97 -1.04 -0.26 -2.79
C LEU A 97 -1.60 -1.32 -3.75
N LYS A 98 -1.47 -2.61 -3.41
CA LYS A 98 -1.96 -3.70 -4.27
C LYS A 98 -3.49 -3.85 -4.28
N CYS A 99 -4.20 -3.27 -3.31
CA CYS A 99 -5.62 -3.51 -3.11
C CYS A 99 -6.43 -2.22 -3.21
N LYS A 100 -7.27 -2.11 -4.25
CA LYS A 100 -8.22 -0.99 -4.43
C LYS A 100 -8.96 -0.67 -3.14
N TRP A 101 -9.65 -1.65 -2.56
CA TRP A 101 -10.49 -1.45 -1.37
C TRP A 101 -9.73 -1.00 -0.13
N SER A 102 -8.45 -1.35 0.01
CA SER A 102 -7.64 -0.85 1.12
C SER A 102 -7.41 0.65 0.99
N LYS A 103 -7.17 1.13 -0.24
CA LYS A 103 -7.03 2.57 -0.53
C LYS A 103 -8.36 3.29 -0.28
N GLU A 104 -9.47 2.75 -0.78
CA GLU A 104 -10.82 3.33 -0.59
C GLU A 104 -11.23 3.42 0.88
N ILE A 105 -10.95 2.37 1.67
CA ILE A 105 -11.25 2.37 3.10
C ILE A 105 -10.42 3.46 3.80
N LEU A 106 -9.13 3.57 3.50
CA LEU A 106 -8.26 4.57 4.12
C LEU A 106 -8.68 6.00 3.74
N THR A 107 -8.99 6.27 2.48
CA THR A 107 -9.45 7.59 2.02
C THR A 107 -10.83 7.95 2.59
N SER A 108 -11.74 6.98 2.72
CA SER A 108 -13.05 7.18 3.33
C SER A 108 -12.94 7.53 4.81
N LEU A 109 -12.11 6.80 5.57
CA LEU A 109 -11.87 7.05 6.99
C LEU A 109 -11.01 8.28 7.27
N LEU A 110 -10.34 8.84 6.25
CA LEU A 110 -9.63 10.12 6.39
C LEU A 110 -10.59 11.29 6.62
N LYS A 111 -11.83 11.18 6.10
CA LYS A 111 -12.90 12.17 6.30
C LYS A 111 -13.47 12.14 7.73
N GLY A 112 -13.20 11.09 8.49
CA GLY A 112 -13.66 10.92 9.86
C GLY A 112 -13.96 9.46 10.21
N PRO A 113 -14.14 9.15 11.51
CA PRO A 113 -14.61 7.84 11.95
C PRO A 113 -15.95 7.48 11.33
N ARG A 114 -16.16 6.20 11.00
CA ARG A 114 -17.43 5.72 10.42
C ARG A 114 -17.90 4.45 11.09
N TYR A 115 -19.21 4.29 11.18
CA TYR A 115 -19.78 2.99 11.54
C TYR A 115 -19.48 1.97 10.45
N SER A 116 -19.43 0.70 10.83
CA SER A 116 -19.09 -0.36 9.90
C SER A 116 -20.03 -0.44 8.70
N VAL A 117 -21.34 -0.27 8.90
CA VAL A 117 -22.35 -0.30 7.84
C VAL A 117 -22.22 0.92 6.93
N GLU A 118 -22.07 2.12 7.52
CA GLU A 118 -21.87 3.36 6.76
C GLU A 118 -20.60 3.34 5.90
N LEU A 119 -19.53 2.74 6.44
CA LEU A 119 -18.28 2.60 5.70
C LEU A 119 -18.46 1.72 4.46
N VAL A 120 -19.17 0.60 4.58
CA VAL A 120 -19.39 -0.32 3.46
C VAL A 120 -20.40 0.26 2.46
N ASN A 121 -21.51 0.81 2.94
CA ASN A 121 -22.52 1.44 2.08
C ASN A 121 -21.98 2.68 1.35
N GLY A 122 -21.02 3.39 1.96
CA GLY A 122 -20.35 4.53 1.33
C GLY A 122 -19.31 4.15 0.28
N LEU A 123 -19.04 2.86 0.07
CA LEU A 123 -18.06 2.33 -0.89
C LEU A 123 -18.76 1.38 -1.86
N ASP A 124 -19.33 1.94 -2.92
CA ASP A 124 -20.12 1.17 -3.88
C ASP A 124 -19.36 -0.02 -4.48
N GLY A 125 -20.02 -1.18 -4.55
CA GLY A 125 -19.44 -2.45 -4.98
C GLY A 125 -18.57 -3.18 -3.93
N LEU A 126 -18.37 -2.63 -2.73
CA LEU A 126 -17.66 -3.33 -1.65
C LEU A 126 -18.61 -4.24 -0.88
N SER A 127 -18.40 -5.56 -0.97
CA SER A 127 -19.14 -6.49 -0.12
C SER A 127 -18.64 -6.45 1.34
N TRP A 128 -19.55 -6.72 2.29
CA TRP A 128 -19.21 -6.81 3.71
C TRP A 128 -18.10 -7.83 4.00
N LYS A 129 -18.12 -8.98 3.33
CA LYS A 129 -17.08 -10.02 3.46
C LYS A 129 -15.70 -9.47 3.12
N VAL A 130 -15.59 -8.75 2.00
CA VAL A 130 -14.33 -8.14 1.56
C VAL A 130 -13.95 -7.01 2.51
N ALA A 131 -14.88 -6.14 2.89
CA ALA A 131 -14.64 -5.05 3.84
C ALA A 131 -14.06 -5.55 5.16
N SER A 132 -14.68 -6.58 5.75
CA SER A 132 -14.24 -7.20 7.00
C SER A 132 -12.82 -7.77 6.90
N GLU A 133 -12.50 -8.46 5.80
CA GLU A 133 -11.14 -8.96 5.54
C GLU A 133 -10.13 -7.80 5.46
N ARG A 134 -10.46 -6.73 4.72
CA ARG A 134 -9.56 -5.58 4.55
C ARG A 134 -9.38 -4.80 5.84
N LEU A 135 -10.45 -4.53 6.58
CA LEU A 135 -10.39 -3.87 7.89
C LEU A 135 -9.53 -4.66 8.87
N ARG A 136 -9.65 -5.99 8.91
CA ARG A 136 -8.79 -6.85 9.75
C ARG A 136 -7.30 -6.72 9.37
N LYS A 137 -6.98 -6.69 8.08
CA LYS A 137 -5.59 -6.51 7.63
C LYS A 137 -5.06 -5.12 7.96
N LEU A 138 -5.85 -4.08 7.73
CA LEU A 138 -5.49 -2.69 8.05
C LEU A 138 -5.29 -2.51 9.57
N GLN A 139 -6.11 -3.16 10.40
CA GLN A 139 -5.93 -3.20 11.86
C GLN A 139 -4.65 -3.94 12.24
N LYS A 140 -4.38 -5.11 11.65
CA LYS A 140 -3.13 -5.86 11.89
C LYS A 140 -1.88 -5.04 11.55
N HIS A 141 -1.98 -4.17 10.54
CA HIS A 141 -0.90 -3.25 10.15
C HIS A 141 -0.89 -1.94 10.97
N GLY A 142 -1.78 -1.79 11.96
CA GLY A 142 -1.86 -0.61 12.81
C GLY A 142 -2.29 0.65 12.06
N LEU A 143 -3.00 0.52 10.94
CA LEU A 143 -3.47 1.64 10.11
C LEU A 143 -4.90 2.06 10.49
N VAL A 144 -5.72 1.12 10.97
CA VAL A 144 -7.11 1.35 11.37
C VAL A 144 -7.31 0.87 12.80
N ALA A 145 -8.05 1.64 13.60
CA ALA A 145 -8.53 1.26 14.92
C ALA A 145 -10.02 0.88 14.85
N LYS A 146 -10.42 -0.07 15.70
CA LYS A 146 -11.81 -0.50 15.89
C LYS A 146 -12.25 -0.16 17.31
N THR A 147 -13.35 0.55 17.44
CA THR A 147 -13.97 0.86 18.73
C THR A 147 -15.36 0.25 18.78
N VAL A 148 -15.68 -0.47 19.86
CA VAL A 148 -17.02 -0.99 20.11
C VAL A 148 -17.73 0.00 21.02
N GLN A 149 -18.83 0.57 20.55
CA GLN A 149 -19.68 1.44 21.35
C GLN A 149 -20.81 0.58 21.95
N ALA A 150 -20.57 0.14 23.18
CA ALA A 150 -21.51 -0.70 23.94
C ALA A 150 -22.54 0.13 24.72
N GLU A 151 -22.31 1.42 24.91
CA GLU A 151 -23.16 2.34 25.68
C GLU A 151 -24.39 2.81 24.91
N THR A 152 -24.49 2.51 23.60
CA THR A 152 -25.63 2.86 22.75
C THR A 152 -26.31 1.60 22.25
N THR A 153 -27.64 1.54 22.34
CA THR A 153 -28.46 0.46 21.77
C THR A 153 -28.94 0.87 20.37
N PRO A 154 -28.73 0.05 19.32
CA PRO A 154 -27.99 -1.22 19.30
C PRO A 154 -26.47 -1.00 19.38
N VAL A 155 -25.74 -1.97 19.94
CA VAL A 155 -24.26 -1.95 20.01
C VAL A 155 -23.68 -1.74 18.62
N ARG A 156 -22.79 -0.74 18.47
CA ARG A 156 -22.21 -0.39 17.17
C ARG A 156 -20.69 -0.52 17.17
N VAL A 157 -20.14 -0.68 15.97
CA VAL A 157 -18.69 -0.68 15.74
C VAL A 157 -18.32 0.53 14.90
N VAL A 158 -17.37 1.31 15.41
CA VAL A 158 -16.78 2.46 14.72
C VAL A 158 -15.36 2.13 14.31
N TYR A 159 -15.00 2.49 13.08
CA TYR A 159 -13.62 2.43 12.59
C TYR A 159 -13.05 3.84 12.42
N SER A 160 -11.78 4.01 12.74
CA SER A 160 -11.05 5.27 12.57
C SER A 160 -9.61 5.02 12.13
N LEU A 161 -8.99 6.02 11.49
CA LEU A 161 -7.57 5.94 11.16
C LEU A 161 -6.70 6.19 12.40
N THR A 162 -5.66 5.37 12.55
CA THR A 162 -4.55 5.65 13.48
C THR A 162 -3.69 6.80 12.94
N ARG A 163 -2.71 7.28 13.71
CA ARG A 163 -1.72 8.27 13.24
C ARG A 163 -1.05 7.81 11.92
N LYS A 164 -0.59 6.55 11.88
CA LYS A 164 0.03 5.94 10.71
C LYS A 164 -0.95 5.81 9.54
N GLY A 165 -2.20 5.45 9.82
CA GLY A 165 -3.27 5.39 8.83
C GLY A 165 -3.55 6.74 8.17
N LYS A 166 -3.63 7.81 8.96
CA LYS A 166 -3.84 9.18 8.46
C LYS A 166 -2.69 9.61 7.56
N LEU A 167 -1.45 9.41 8.00
CA LEU A 167 -0.25 9.76 7.24
C LEU A 167 -0.23 9.03 5.89
N LEU A 168 -0.54 7.74 5.87
CA LEU A 168 -0.61 6.97 4.62
C LEU A 168 -1.75 7.42 3.72
N ALA A 169 -2.94 7.67 4.27
CA ALA A 169 -4.10 8.13 3.49
C ALA A 169 -3.84 9.49 2.84
N TRP A 170 -3.22 10.43 3.56
CA TRP A 170 -2.76 11.71 3.02
C TRP A 170 -1.78 11.51 1.87
N TRP A 171 -0.75 10.69 2.08
CA TRP A 171 0.23 10.42 1.03
C TRP A 171 -0.38 9.80 -0.22
N LEU A 172 -1.35 8.88 -0.08
CA LEU A 172 -2.07 8.32 -1.22
C LEU A 172 -2.82 9.38 -2.04
N LEU A 173 -3.42 10.37 -1.39
CA LEU A 173 -4.10 11.48 -2.06
C LEU A 173 -3.09 12.39 -2.77
N SER A 174 -2.02 12.78 -2.09
CA SER A 174 -0.95 13.62 -2.67
C SER A 174 -0.23 12.94 -3.84
N ALA A 175 -0.09 11.61 -3.80
CA ALA A 175 0.53 10.83 -4.87
C ALA A 175 -0.42 10.56 -6.06
N GLY A 176 -1.68 10.99 -6.00
CA GLY A 176 -2.68 10.70 -7.05
C GLY A 176 -3.04 9.22 -7.18
N LEU A 177 -2.87 8.44 -6.11
CA LEU A 177 -3.04 6.97 -6.10
C LEU A 177 -4.44 6.49 -5.74
N THR A 178 -5.36 7.43 -5.57
CA THR A 178 -6.76 7.17 -5.27
C THR A 178 -7.55 6.94 -6.54
N VAL A 179 -8.46 5.97 -6.54
CA VAL A 179 -9.43 5.83 -7.62
C VAL A 179 -10.43 6.96 -7.45
N GLN A 180 -10.77 7.67 -8.53
CA GLN A 180 -11.82 8.69 -8.46
C GLN A 180 -13.12 8.04 -7.96
N PRO A 181 -13.95 8.76 -7.18
CA PRO A 181 -15.32 8.33 -6.94
C PRO A 181 -15.95 8.16 -8.32
N GLN A 182 -16.50 6.97 -8.61
CA GLN A 182 -17.42 6.90 -9.72
C GLN A 182 -18.63 7.74 -9.32
N THR A 183 -18.67 8.96 -9.84
CA THR A 183 -19.86 9.79 -9.87
C THR A 183 -20.90 9.02 -10.67
N ILE A 184 -21.79 8.31 -9.98
CA ILE A 184 -23.12 8.04 -10.49
C ILE A 184 -24.08 8.59 -9.45
N TYR A 185 -24.30 9.91 -9.53
CA TYR A 185 -25.65 10.42 -9.35
C TYR A 185 -26.50 9.74 -10.42
N LYS A 186 -27.15 8.62 -10.09
CA LYS A 186 -28.44 8.29 -10.71
C LYS A 186 -29.50 8.66 -9.69
N THR A 187 -29.83 9.94 -9.76
CA THR A 187 -31.13 10.47 -9.38
C THR A 187 -32.18 9.79 -10.24
N LEU A 188 -33.32 9.47 -9.61
CA LEU A 188 -34.61 9.02 -10.15
C LEU A 188 -34.69 7.53 -10.57
#